data_AF-A0A7K5HAB2-F1
#
_entry.id   AF-A0A7K5HAB2-F1
#
_cell.length_a   1.000
_cell.length_b   1.000
_cell.length_c   1.000
_cell.angle_alpha   90.00
_cell.angle_beta   90.00
_cell.angle_gamma   90.00
#
_symmetry.space_group_name_H-M   'P 1'
#
loop_
_entity.id
_entity.type
_entity.pdbx_description
1 polymer ?
#
loop_
_entity_poly.entity_id
_entity_poly.type
_entity_poly.pdbx_seq_one_letter_code
_entity_poly.pdbx_strand_id
1 'polypeptide(L)'
;DYVVRAAELARAGGCRHFLLQSSRGADPRSRFLYLRVKGEVEKLVQAVGFDRCTIFRPAVLLCKRQESRPAEWVAQQFLGVVARVFPTAYSVPVETVARAMVASVLQPGKGQVEVLENGAIHELGKA
;
A
#
# COMPACT_ATOMS: atom_id res chain seq x y z
N ASP A 1 1.94 13.11 8.90
CA ASP A 1 1.06 14.28 8.62
C ASP A 1 0.94 14.60 7.13
N TYR A 2 2.04 14.69 6.36
CA TYR A 2 2.02 15.04 4.93
C TYR A 2 0.98 14.31 4.09
N VAL A 3 0.89 12.98 4.21
CA VAL A 3 -0.07 12.16 3.44
C VAL A 3 -1.52 12.53 3.75
N VAL A 4 -1.83 12.77 5.02
CA VAL A 4 -3.20 13.13 5.46
C VAL A 4 -3.55 14.52 4.96
N ARG A 5 -2.63 15.49 5.08
CA ARG A 5 -2.82 16.84 4.53
C ARG A 5 -3.01 16.82 3.01
N ALA A 6 -2.23 16.01 2.29
CA ALA A 6 -2.41 15.86 0.85
C ALA A 6 -3.79 15.27 0.49
N ALA A 7 -4.28 14.32 1.29
CA ALA A 7 -5.62 13.76 1.13
C ALA A 7 -6.72 14.80 1.39
N GLU A 8 -6.61 15.57 2.48
CA GLU A 8 -7.55 16.67 2.80
C GLU A 8 -7.61 17.70 1.67
N LEU A 9 -6.44 18.15 1.18
CA LEU A 9 -6.35 19.10 0.06
C LEU A 9 -6.92 18.52 -1.24
N ALA A 10 -6.64 17.25 -1.54
CA ALA A 10 -7.19 16.58 -2.71
C ALA A 10 -8.72 16.53 -2.64
N ARG A 11 -9.29 16.19 -1.47
CA ARG A 11 -10.75 16.17 -1.25
C ARG A 11 -11.35 17.55 -1.42
N ALA A 12 -10.75 18.58 -0.82
CA ALA A 12 -11.16 19.97 -0.98
C ALA A 12 -11.10 20.43 -2.44
N GLY A 13 -10.14 19.93 -3.21
CA GLY A 13 -10.01 20.14 -4.66
C GLY A 13 -11.00 19.34 -5.53
N GLY A 14 -11.96 18.61 -4.94
CA GLY A 14 -12.97 17.86 -5.67
C GLY A 14 -12.55 16.45 -6.08
N CYS A 15 -11.43 15.93 -5.57
CA CYS A 15 -11.05 14.53 -5.79
C CYS A 15 -12.13 13.59 -5.23
N ARG A 16 -12.60 12.67 -6.07
CA ARG A 16 -13.63 11.68 -5.73
C ARG A 16 -13.04 10.33 -5.32
N HIS A 17 -11.97 9.91 -6.00
CA HIS A 17 -11.31 8.63 -5.77
C HIS A 17 -9.85 8.83 -5.37
N PHE A 18 -9.52 8.50 -4.11
CA PHE A 18 -8.16 8.58 -3.58
C PHE A 18 -7.52 7.20 -3.47
N LEU A 19 -6.31 7.05 -3.98
CA LEU A 19 -5.54 5.81 -3.89
C LEU A 19 -4.38 6.00 -2.92
N LEU A 20 -4.31 5.14 -1.90
CA LEU A 20 -3.26 5.18 -0.88
C LEU A 20 -2.32 3.97 -1.01
N GLN A 21 -1.03 4.24 -1.19
CA GLN A 21 0.02 3.22 -1.11
C GLN A 21 0.43 2.99 0.36
N SER A 22 0.06 1.83 0.90
CA SER A 22 0.37 1.41 2.27
C SER A 22 1.37 0.25 2.29
N SER A 23 1.21 -0.72 3.17
CA SER A 23 2.07 -1.90 3.28
C SER A 23 1.31 -3.07 3.87
N ARG A 24 1.67 -4.29 3.46
CA ARG A 24 1.19 -5.51 4.12
C ARG A 24 1.44 -5.44 5.62
N GLY A 25 0.42 -5.76 6.42
CA GLY A 25 0.51 -5.76 7.88
C GLY A 25 0.43 -4.38 8.54
N ALA A 26 0.03 -3.34 7.81
CA ALA A 26 -0.29 -2.05 8.40
C ALA A 26 -1.38 -2.21 9.48
N ASP A 27 -1.05 -1.83 10.71
CA ASP A 27 -1.93 -1.93 11.87
C ASP A 27 -1.58 -0.80 12.86
N PRO A 28 -2.51 0.14 13.15
CA PRO A 28 -2.26 1.23 14.10
C PRO A 28 -1.95 0.75 15.54
N ARG A 29 -2.16 -0.53 15.85
CA ARG A 29 -1.81 -1.14 17.15
C ARG A 29 -0.46 -1.86 17.14
N SER A 30 0.26 -1.86 16.02
CA SER A 30 1.54 -2.55 15.91
C SER A 30 2.60 -1.96 16.86
N ARG A 31 3.45 -2.83 17.40
CA ARG A 31 4.65 -2.42 18.16
C ARG A 31 5.78 -1.94 17.24
N PHE A 32 5.71 -2.26 15.95
CA PHE A 32 6.66 -1.79 14.94
C PHE A 32 6.23 -0.43 14.40
N LEU A 33 7.09 0.58 14.57
CA LEU A 33 6.80 1.96 14.21
C LEU A 33 6.32 2.11 12.76
N TYR A 34 6.97 1.43 11.81
CA TYR A 34 6.60 1.51 10.39
C TYR A 34 5.16 1.05 10.12
N LEU A 35 4.80 -0.15 10.61
CA LEU A 35 3.47 -0.72 10.42
C LEU A 35 2.40 0.07 11.18
N ARG A 36 2.75 0.61 12.35
CA ARG A 36 1.89 1.49 13.12
C ARG A 36 1.58 2.77 12.37
N VAL A 37 2.60 3.48 11.89
CA VAL A 37 2.42 4.73 11.14
C VAL A 37 1.63 4.48 9.86
N LYS A 38 1.90 3.41 9.12
CA LYS A 38 1.12 3.04 7.93
C LYS A 38 -0.36 2.80 8.28
N GLY A 39 -0.64 2.05 9.35
CA GLY A 39 -2.02 1.80 9.81
C GLY A 39 -2.74 3.06 10.34
N GLU A 40 -2.02 3.94 11.04
CA GLU A 40 -2.55 5.23 11.50
C GLU A 40 -2.92 6.12 10.30
N VAL A 41 -2.04 6.20 9.29
CA VAL A 41 -2.30 6.98 8.07
C VAL A 41 -3.49 6.42 7.31
N GLU A 42 -3.63 5.09 7.19
CA GLU A 42 -4.82 4.48 6.58
C GLU A 42 -6.11 4.91 7.28
N LYS A 43 -6.13 4.86 8.63
CA LYS A 43 -7.29 5.27 9.41
C LYS A 43 -7.64 6.75 9.19
N LEU A 44 -6.62 7.62 9.19
CA LEU A 44 -6.81 9.05 8.99
C LEU A 44 -7.28 9.38 7.57
N VAL A 45 -6.72 8.74 6.55
CA VAL A 45 -7.14 8.93 5.15
C VAL A 45 -8.57 8.44 4.91
N GLN A 46 -8.98 7.32 5.52
CA GLN A 46 -10.37 6.85 5.45
C GLN A 46 -11.34 7.87 6.04
N ALA A 47 -10.94 8.55 7.13
CA ALA A 47 -11.77 9.56 7.78
C ALA A 47 -11.93 10.86 6.96
N VAL A 48 -11.11 11.09 5.92
CA VAL A 48 -11.28 12.24 5.01
C VAL A 48 -12.59 12.15 4.21
N GLY A 49 -13.13 10.95 4.03
CA GLY A 49 -14.48 10.77 3.48
C GLY A 49 -14.58 11.01 1.97
N PHE A 50 -13.64 10.47 1.19
CA PHE A 50 -13.75 10.39 -0.27
C PHE A 50 -14.97 9.57 -0.70
N ASP A 51 -15.44 9.79 -1.93
CA ASP A 51 -16.52 8.96 -2.52
C ASP A 51 -16.03 7.52 -2.69
N ARG A 52 -14.74 7.38 -3.03
CA ARG A 52 -14.02 6.11 -3.06
C ARG A 52 -12.59 6.29 -2.53
N CYS A 53 -12.14 5.38 -1.71
CA CYS A 53 -10.76 5.30 -1.24
C CYS A 53 -10.26 3.86 -1.41
N THR A 54 -9.20 3.67 -2.21
CA THR A 54 -8.58 2.34 -2.40
C THR A 54 -7.20 2.32 -1.78
N ILE A 55 -6.99 1.42 -0.83
CA ILE A 55 -5.76 1.27 -0.06
C ILE A 55 -5.04 0.02 -0.54
N PHE A 56 -3.79 0.19 -0.97
CA PHE A 56 -2.95 -0.90 -1.46
C PHE A 56 -1.98 -1.33 -0.37
N ARG A 57 -2.01 -2.61 0.01
CA ARG A 57 -1.10 -3.22 0.99
C ARG A 57 -0.18 -4.25 0.31
N PRO A 58 0.80 -3.78 -0.51
CA PRO A 58 1.76 -4.67 -1.14
C PRO A 58 2.69 -5.28 -0.09
N ALA A 59 3.25 -6.45 -0.41
CA ALA A 59 4.39 -7.02 0.28
C ALA A 59 5.69 -6.28 -0.13
N VAL A 60 6.86 -6.91 -0.03
CA VAL A 60 8.13 -6.25 -0.37
C VAL A 60 8.15 -5.89 -1.86
N LEU A 61 8.35 -4.60 -2.14
CA LEU A 61 8.44 -4.08 -3.50
C LEU A 61 9.76 -4.52 -4.16
N LEU A 62 9.67 -5.28 -5.24
CA LEU A 62 10.81 -5.63 -6.09
C LEU A 62 11.02 -4.53 -7.13
N CYS A 63 12.16 -3.85 -7.07
CA CYS A 63 12.59 -2.91 -8.08
C CYS A 63 14.11 -2.90 -8.21
N LYS A 64 14.61 -2.63 -9.43
CA LYS A 64 16.03 -2.34 -9.66
C LYS A 64 16.34 -0.95 -9.12
N ARG A 65 16.75 -0.86 -7.84
CA ARG A 65 17.13 0.41 -7.22
C ARG A 65 18.59 0.76 -7.56
N GLN A 66 18.86 2.03 -7.84
CA GLN A 66 20.24 2.55 -7.96
C GLN A 66 20.87 2.83 -6.58
N GLU A 67 20.07 3.14 -5.56
CA GLU A 67 20.55 3.35 -4.19
C GLU A 67 20.33 2.08 -3.35
N SER A 68 21.42 1.58 -2.76
CA SER A 68 21.37 0.58 -1.71
C SER A 68 20.93 1.24 -0.40
N ARG A 69 19.93 0.67 0.28
CA ARG A 69 19.47 1.13 1.59
C ARG A 69 19.98 0.14 2.66
N PRO A 70 21.06 0.45 3.40
CA PRO A 70 21.57 -0.44 4.45
C PRO A 70 20.55 -0.72 5.56
N ALA A 71 19.68 0.26 5.87
CA ALA A 71 18.58 0.07 6.82
C ALA A 71 17.50 -0.89 6.28
N GLU A 72 17.34 -0.96 4.96
CA GLU A 72 16.48 -1.94 4.29
C GLU A 72 17.13 -3.33 4.29
N TRP A 73 18.45 -3.42 4.26
CA TRP A 73 19.20 -4.66 4.45
C TRP A 73 19.04 -5.22 5.86
N VAL A 74 19.10 -4.40 6.91
CA VAL A 74 18.87 -4.85 8.31
C VAL A 74 17.41 -5.30 8.54
N ALA A 75 16.43 -4.60 7.97
CA ALA A 75 15.04 -5.03 7.99
C ALA A 75 14.80 -6.30 7.14
N GLN A 76 15.51 -6.45 6.01
CA GLN A 76 15.52 -7.65 5.17
C GLN A 76 16.23 -8.83 5.83
N GLN A 77 17.24 -8.64 6.68
CA GLN A 77 17.90 -9.73 7.41
C GLN A 77 16.96 -10.36 8.45
N PHE A 78 16.15 -9.56 9.15
CA PHE A 78 15.13 -10.08 10.08
C PHE A 78 13.95 -10.74 9.38
N LEU A 79 13.57 -10.30 8.17
CA LEU A 79 12.49 -10.88 7.36
C LEU A 79 12.97 -11.98 6.38
N GLY A 80 14.28 -12.11 6.16
CA GLY A 80 14.88 -12.96 5.12
C GLY A 80 14.79 -14.46 5.39
N VAL A 81 14.73 -14.85 6.66
CA VAL A 81 14.49 -16.25 7.06
C VAL A 81 13.07 -16.70 6.66
N VAL A 82 12.11 -15.78 6.70
CA VAL A 82 10.70 -16.03 6.38
C VAL A 82 10.44 -15.95 4.87
N ALA A 83 11.13 -15.04 4.17
CA ALA A 83 11.02 -14.85 2.73
C ALA A 83 11.46 -16.06 1.89
N ARG A 84 12.34 -16.92 2.42
CA ARG A 84 12.85 -18.12 1.72
C ARG A 84 11.80 -19.22 1.55
N VAL A 85 10.67 -19.15 2.26
CA VAL A 85 9.63 -20.20 2.28
C VAL A 85 8.41 -19.87 1.41
N PHE A 86 8.09 -18.59 1.14
CA PHE A 86 6.91 -18.22 0.31
C PHE A 86 7.15 -17.00 -0.63
N PRO A 87 7.79 -17.17 -1.80
CA PRO A 87 8.29 -16.06 -2.62
C PRO A 87 7.21 -15.07 -3.12
N THR A 88 5.99 -15.53 -3.41
CA THR A 88 4.85 -14.69 -3.85
C THR A 88 4.04 -14.09 -2.71
N ALA A 89 4.14 -14.65 -1.50
CA ALA A 89 3.50 -14.09 -0.31
C ALA A 89 4.24 -12.85 0.22
N TYR A 90 5.56 -12.77 -0.05
CA TYR A 90 6.44 -11.77 0.54
C TYR A 90 6.91 -10.69 -0.42
N SER A 91 6.62 -10.79 -1.72
CA SER A 91 7.09 -9.80 -2.69
C SER A 91 6.08 -9.48 -3.80
N VAL A 92 6.24 -8.29 -4.40
CA VAL A 92 5.49 -7.86 -5.58
C VAL A 92 6.33 -6.89 -6.43
N PRO A 93 6.41 -7.08 -7.76
CA PRO A 93 7.06 -6.09 -8.64
C PRO A 93 6.35 -4.74 -8.58
N VAL A 94 7.11 -3.65 -8.62
CA VAL A 94 6.54 -2.29 -8.61
C VAL A 94 5.62 -2.08 -9.82
N GLU A 95 5.98 -2.66 -10.97
CA GLU A 95 5.20 -2.62 -12.20
C GLU A 95 3.82 -3.28 -12.01
N THR A 96 3.77 -4.40 -11.27
CA THR A 96 2.51 -5.08 -10.93
C THR A 96 1.64 -4.22 -10.03
N VAL A 97 2.22 -3.55 -9.03
CA VAL A 97 1.47 -2.61 -8.16
C VAL A 97 0.92 -1.45 -8.98
N ALA A 98 1.73 -0.86 -9.85
CA ALA A 98 1.30 0.25 -10.70
C ALA A 98 0.15 -0.16 -11.63
N ARG A 99 0.25 -1.33 -12.29
CA ARG A 99 -0.84 -1.90 -13.10
C ARG A 99 -2.11 -2.09 -12.28
N ALA A 100 -1.98 -2.67 -11.09
CA ALA A 100 -3.12 -2.88 -10.21
C ALA A 100 -3.79 -1.56 -9.77
N MET A 101 -2.99 -0.52 -9.51
CA MET A 101 -3.51 0.82 -9.19
C MET A 101 -4.33 1.38 -10.35
N VAL A 102 -3.81 1.31 -11.58
CA VAL A 102 -4.55 1.77 -12.78
C VAL A 102 -5.82 0.95 -12.99
N ALA A 103 -5.72 -0.39 -12.94
CA ALA A 103 -6.86 -1.28 -13.09
C ALA A 103 -7.97 -1.02 -12.06
N SER A 104 -7.60 -0.70 -10.81
CA SER A 104 -8.57 -0.40 -9.76
C SER A 104 -9.43 0.84 -10.04
N VAL A 105 -8.88 1.82 -10.75
CA VAL A 105 -9.58 3.06 -11.14
C VAL A 105 -10.59 2.77 -12.25
N LEU A 106 -10.23 1.87 -13.18
CA LEU A 106 -11.08 1.51 -14.32
C LEU A 106 -12.23 0.58 -13.93
N GLN A 107 -12.10 -0.16 -12.82
CA GLN A 107 -13.16 -1.04 -12.33
C GLN A 107 -14.13 -0.29 -11.40
N PRO A 108 -15.44 -0.57 -11.47
CA PRO A 108 -16.41 -0.01 -10.54
C PRO A 108 -16.07 -0.43 -9.10
N GLY A 109 -16.07 0.53 -8.18
CA GLY A 109 -15.75 0.28 -6.78
C GLY A 109 -16.83 -0.54 -6.08
N LYS A 110 -16.42 -1.41 -5.16
CA LYS A 110 -17.33 -2.23 -4.34
C LYS A 110 -17.83 -1.52 -3.07
N GLY A 111 -17.43 -0.27 -2.85
CA GLY A 111 -17.80 0.52 -1.69
C GLY A 111 -16.98 1.80 -1.56
N GLN A 112 -17.20 2.53 -0.47
CA GLN A 112 -16.49 3.78 -0.18
C GLN A 112 -15.02 3.55 0.16
N VAL A 113 -14.70 2.47 0.87
CA VAL A 113 -13.33 2.09 1.21
C VAL A 113 -13.07 0.66 0.75
N GLU A 114 -11.98 0.47 0.01
CA GLU A 114 -11.53 -0.82 -0.51
C GLU A 114 -10.06 -1.03 -0.12
N VAL A 115 -9.75 -2.15 0.53
CA VAL A 115 -8.38 -2.50 0.90
C VAL A 115 -7.94 -3.71 0.07
N LEU A 116 -6.90 -3.51 -0.75
CA LEU A 116 -6.33 -4.53 -1.62
C LEU A 116 -5.04 -5.06 -1.00
N GLU A 117 -5.12 -6.28 -0.46
CA GLU A 117 -3.95 -7.01 0.03
C GLU A 117 -3.11 -7.55 -1.13
N ASN A 118 -1.86 -7.93 -0.85
CA ASN A 118 -0.87 -8.35 -1.86
C ASN A 118 -1.40 -9.36 -2.90
N GLY A 119 -2.21 -10.34 -2.49
CA GLY A 119 -2.82 -11.31 -3.41
C GLY A 119 -3.75 -10.65 -4.44
N ALA A 120 -4.63 -9.75 -3.99
CA ALA A 120 -5.53 -9.01 -4.87
C ALA A 120 -4.78 -8.05 -5.80
N ILE A 121 -3.67 -7.46 -5.31
CA ILE A 121 -2.78 -6.62 -6.13
C ILE A 121 -2.16 -7.45 -7.27
N HIS A 122 -1.69 -8.67 -6.99
CA HIS A 122 -1.15 -9.56 -8.02
C HIS A 122 -2.22 -9.95 -9.05
N GLU A 123 -3.44 -10.25 -8.62
CA GLU A 123 -4.53 -10.59 -9.53
C GLU A 123 -4.93 -9.39 -10.41
N LEU A 124 -5.08 -8.19 -9.83
CA LEU A 124 -5.39 -6.99 -10.61
C LEU A 124 -4.25 -6.57 -11.54
N GLY A 125 -2.99 -6.77 -11.16
CA GLY A 125 -1.84 -6.35 -11.96
C GLY A 125 -1.50 -7.28 -13.13
N LYS A 126 -2.15 -8.44 -13.23
CA LYS A 126 -2.08 -9.37 -14.37
C LYS A 126 -3.06 -9.03 -15.50
N ALA A 127 -4.15 -8.34 -15.18
CA ALA A 127 -5.13 -7.85 -16.15
C ALA A 127 -4.54 -6.72 -17.00
#